data_AF-A0A3D1TRT4-F1
#
_entry.id   AF-A0A3D1TRT4-F1
#
_cell.length_a   1.000
_cell.length_b   1.000
_cell.length_c   1.000
_cell.angle_alpha   90.00
_cell.angle_beta   90.00
_cell.angle_gamma   90.00
#
_symmetry.space_group_name_H-M   'P 1'
#
loop_
_entity.id
_entity.type
_entity.pdbx_description
1 polymer ?
#
loop_
_entity_poly.entity_id
_entity_poly.type
_entity_poly.pdbx_seq_one_letter_code
_entity_poly.pdbx_strand_id
1 'polypeptide(L)'
;MSKPVRVNSAKKPRTDAGRPRSKRKPVRKLGATWILFFVGIGTVLIAIAIIVFISTYRPDIPLSSGASPVGERTSIQPGVHIQPPALGSYSSDPPTSGQHYSIAGQAPIAWGMHTDAIRPEYWVHNLEHGGIA
;
A
#
# COMPACT_ATOMS: atom_id res chain seq x y z
N MET A 1 -88.33 -75.64 -46.91
CA MET A 1 -87.01 -76.27 -46.73
C MET A 1 -85.99 -75.16 -46.50
N SER A 2 -85.28 -75.22 -45.38
CA SER A 2 -84.31 -74.26 -44.80
C SER A 2 -83.15 -73.96 -45.77
N LYS A 3 -82.51 -72.77 -45.82
CA LYS A 3 -81.90 -71.93 -44.76
C LYS A 3 -81.73 -70.48 -45.29
N PRO A 4 -81.58 -69.48 -44.40
CA PRO A 4 -80.35 -68.68 -44.52
C PRO A 4 -79.57 -68.62 -43.21
N VAL A 5 -78.24 -68.75 -43.34
CA VAL A 5 -77.27 -68.67 -42.24
C VAL A 5 -76.84 -67.22 -42.01
N ARG A 6 -76.64 -66.94 -40.72
CA ARG A 6 -76.35 -65.69 -40.02
C ARG A 6 -75.14 -64.87 -40.52
N VAL A 7 -75.36 -63.54 -40.47
CA VAL A 7 -74.61 -62.48 -39.75
C VAL A 7 -73.14 -62.27 -40.10
N ASN A 8 -72.80 -61.03 -40.48
CA ASN A 8 -71.86 -60.25 -39.67
C ASN A 8 -72.23 -58.76 -39.67
N SER A 9 -72.63 -58.33 -38.47
CA SER A 9 -72.79 -56.95 -38.04
C SER A 9 -71.47 -56.51 -37.45
N ALA A 10 -70.87 -55.43 -37.95
CA ALA A 10 -69.83 -54.73 -37.22
C ALA A 10 -70.00 -53.22 -37.42
N LYS A 11 -70.29 -52.58 -36.29
CA LYS A 11 -70.55 -51.15 -36.09
C LYS A 11 -69.25 -50.34 -36.23
N LYS A 12 -69.42 -49.14 -36.81
CA LYS A 12 -68.63 -47.88 -36.78
C LYS A 12 -67.70 -47.70 -35.56
N PRO A 13 -66.63 -46.87 -35.65
CA PRO A 13 -66.85 -45.45 -35.35
C PRO A 13 -66.04 -44.43 -36.17
N ARG A 14 -66.59 -43.21 -36.18
CA ARG A 14 -66.00 -41.96 -36.62
C ARG A 14 -64.72 -41.69 -35.82
N THR A 15 -63.61 -41.46 -36.50
CA THR A 15 -62.38 -40.96 -35.86
C THR A 15 -62.52 -39.46 -35.68
N ASP A 16 -62.89 -39.09 -34.46
CA ASP A 16 -62.87 -37.73 -33.94
C ASP A 16 -61.47 -37.37 -33.44
N ALA A 17 -61.14 -36.08 -33.57
CA ALA A 17 -60.12 -35.30 -32.87
C ALA A 17 -58.88 -36.00 -32.28
N GLY A 18 -57.72 -35.77 -32.91
CA GLY A 18 -56.40 -36.03 -32.33
C GLY A 18 -55.47 -34.82 -32.41
N ARG A 19 -55.72 -33.78 -31.60
CA ARG A 19 -54.76 -32.68 -31.38
C ARG A 19 -53.50 -33.26 -30.72
N PRO A 20 -52.28 -33.10 -31.27
CA PRO A 20 -51.09 -33.63 -30.62
C PRO A 20 -50.86 -32.87 -29.31
N ARG A 21 -51.02 -33.57 -28.18
CA ARG A 21 -50.69 -33.10 -26.84
C ARG A 21 -49.17 -32.95 -26.76
N SER A 22 -48.67 -31.73 -26.99
CA SER A 22 -47.26 -31.38 -26.81
C SER A 22 -46.82 -31.77 -25.40
N LYS A 23 -46.04 -32.85 -25.30
CA LYS A 23 -45.36 -33.24 -24.07
C LYS A 23 -44.27 -32.20 -23.82
N ARG A 24 -44.57 -31.22 -22.97
CA ARG A 24 -43.55 -30.29 -22.45
C ARG A 24 -42.44 -31.13 -21.82
N LYS A 25 -41.27 -31.16 -22.45
CA LYS A 25 -40.08 -31.83 -21.90
C LYS A 25 -39.78 -31.17 -20.54
N PRO A 26 -39.54 -31.92 -19.46
CA PRO A 26 -39.10 -31.33 -18.20
C PRO A 26 -37.74 -30.68 -18.46
N VAL A 27 -37.69 -29.35 -18.40
CA VAL A 27 -36.45 -28.60 -18.43
C VAL A 27 -35.65 -29.07 -17.22
N ARG A 28 -34.60 -29.85 -17.45
CA ARG A 28 -33.70 -30.31 -16.39
C ARG A 28 -33.11 -29.04 -15.79
N LYS A 29 -33.49 -28.69 -14.56
CA LYS A 29 -32.84 -27.64 -13.76
C LYS A 29 -31.46 -28.15 -13.33
N LEU A 30 -30.59 -28.41 -14.30
CA LEU A 30 -29.21 -28.84 -14.09
C LEU A 30 -28.35 -27.61 -14.31
N GLY A 31 -27.85 -27.01 -13.22
CA GLY A 31 -26.72 -26.07 -13.33
C GLY A 31 -26.72 -24.88 -12.39
N ALA A 32 -27.85 -24.46 -11.82
CA ALA A 32 -27.89 -23.23 -11.01
C ALA A 32 -27.03 -23.33 -9.73
N THR A 33 -27.03 -24.49 -9.07
CA THR A 33 -26.27 -24.72 -7.82
C THR A 33 -24.76 -24.80 -8.04
N TRP A 34 -24.33 -25.36 -9.17
CA TRP A 34 -22.91 -25.48 -9.50
C TRP A 34 -22.32 -24.15 -9.98
N ILE A 35 -23.11 -23.33 -10.68
CA ILE A 35 -22.72 -21.96 -11.07
C ILE A 35 -22.48 -21.11 -9.82
N LEU A 36 -23.36 -21.16 -8.82
CA LEU A 36 -23.18 -20.42 -7.56
C LEU A 36 -21.95 -20.90 -6.76
N PHE A 37 -21.63 -22.18 -6.82
CA PHE A 37 -20.43 -22.75 -6.17
C PHE A 37 -19.13 -22.27 -6.83
N PHE A 38 -19.05 -22.25 -8.16
CA PHE A 38 -17.89 -21.72 -8.89
C PHE A 38 -17.78 -20.18 -8.81
N VAL A 39 -18.90 -19.47 -8.74
CA VAL A 39 -18.91 -18.02 -8.47
C VAL A 39 -18.42 -17.72 -7.05
N GLY A 40 -18.81 -18.53 -6.05
CA GLY A 40 -18.32 -18.42 -4.68
C GLY A 40 -16.83 -18.71 -4.54
N ILE A 41 -16.33 -19.77 -5.19
CA ILE A 41 -14.90 -20.09 -5.19
C ILE A 41 -14.10 -19.02 -5.95
N GLY A 42 -14.59 -18.59 -7.11
CA GLY A 42 -13.94 -17.54 -7.89
C GLY A 42 -13.82 -16.22 -7.12
N THR A 43 -14.86 -15.83 -6.40
CA THR A 43 -14.83 -14.61 -5.57
C THR A 43 -13.85 -14.70 -4.40
N VAL A 44 -13.77 -15.86 -3.73
CA VAL A 44 -12.79 -16.07 -2.65
C VAL A 44 -11.35 -16.03 -3.19
N LEU A 45 -11.08 -16.66 -4.34
CA LEU A 45 -9.75 -16.64 -4.95
C LEU A 45 -9.34 -15.25 -5.41
N ILE A 46 -10.27 -14.46 -5.98
CA ILE A 46 -10.02 -13.07 -6.35
C ILE A 46 -9.73 -12.22 -5.11
N ALA A 47 -10.49 -12.39 -4.02
CA ALA A 47 -10.27 -11.65 -2.78
C ALA A 47 -8.88 -11.96 -2.18
N ILE A 48 -8.48 -13.24 -2.17
CA ILE A 48 -7.13 -13.65 -1.72
C ILE A 48 -6.05 -13.02 -2.61
N ALA A 49 -6.22 -13.06 -3.93
CA ALA A 49 -5.26 -12.46 -4.87
C ALA A 49 -5.12 -10.95 -4.64
N ILE A 50 -6.22 -10.23 -4.38
CA ILE A 50 -6.21 -8.80 -4.05
C ILE A 50 -5.49 -8.54 -2.73
N ILE A 51 -5.76 -9.34 -1.69
CA ILE A 51 -5.10 -9.20 -0.38
C ILE A 51 -3.58 -9.44 -0.51
N VAL A 52 -3.18 -10.50 -1.22
CA VAL A 52 -1.77 -10.79 -1.48
C VAL A 52 -1.13 -9.64 -2.27
N PHE A 53 -1.78 -9.18 -3.35
CA PHE A 53 -1.31 -8.07 -4.17
C PHE A 53 -1.11 -6.80 -3.33
N ILE A 54 -2.08 -6.39 -2.51
CA ILE A 54 -1.94 -5.23 -1.61
C ILE A 54 -0.85 -5.45 -0.55
N SER A 55 -0.68 -6.68 -0.05
CA SER A 55 0.33 -6.99 0.97
C SER A 55 1.76 -6.96 0.43
N THR A 56 1.95 -7.32 -0.84
CA THR A 56 3.26 -7.37 -1.53
C THR A 56 3.58 -6.04 -2.22
N TYR A 57 2.58 -5.38 -2.81
CA TYR A 57 2.68 -4.02 -3.31
C TYR A 57 2.32 -3.03 -2.21
N ARG A 58 3.24 -2.88 -1.26
CA ARG A 58 3.27 -1.72 -0.37
C ARG A 58 3.94 -0.59 -1.15
N PRO A 59 3.20 0.35 -1.80
CA PRO A 59 3.85 1.59 -2.15
C PRO A 59 4.40 2.19 -0.85
N ASP A 60 5.66 2.60 -0.86
CA ASP A 60 6.18 3.48 0.18
C ASP A 60 5.33 4.74 0.12
N ILE A 61 4.23 4.78 0.89
CA ILE A 61 3.45 5.99 1.06
C ILE A 61 4.34 6.84 1.96
N PRO A 62 4.96 7.93 1.45
CA PRO A 62 5.65 8.84 2.33
C PRO A 62 4.58 9.38 3.28
N LEU A 63 4.63 8.95 4.53
CA LEU A 63 3.88 9.57 5.61
C LEU A 63 4.52 10.94 5.78
N SER A 64 4.09 11.90 4.96
CA SER A 64 4.44 13.30 5.11
C SER A 64 3.74 13.73 6.39
N SER A 65 4.43 13.55 7.52
CA SER A 65 4.16 14.31 8.73
C SER A 65 4.12 15.75 8.26
N GLY A 66 2.94 16.38 8.24
CA GLY A 66 2.71 17.71 7.65
C GLY A 66 3.48 18.86 8.30
N ALA A 67 4.51 18.55 9.10
CA ALA A 67 5.57 19.47 9.44
C ALA A 67 6.45 19.67 8.21
N SER A 68 6.55 20.93 7.75
CA SER A 68 7.70 21.34 6.97
C SER A 68 8.98 20.89 7.69
N PRO A 69 10.04 20.47 6.97
CA PRO A 69 11.32 20.18 7.60
C PRO A 69 11.71 21.36 8.48
N VAL A 70 12.00 21.11 9.76
CA VAL A 70 12.55 22.14 10.64
C VAL A 70 14.03 22.26 10.27
N GLY A 71 14.40 23.41 9.68
CA GLY A 71 15.76 23.69 9.24
C GLY A 71 16.14 23.06 7.90
N GLU A 72 17.40 23.25 7.53
CA GLU A 72 18.01 22.69 6.33
C GLU A 72 19.07 21.66 6.71
N ARG A 73 19.10 20.53 5.99
CA ARG A 73 20.18 19.55 6.15
C ARG A 73 21.42 20.05 5.42
N THR A 74 22.46 20.39 6.18
CA THR A 74 23.77 20.76 5.63
C THR A 74 24.71 19.55 5.57
N SER A 75 25.63 19.55 4.61
CA SER A 75 26.70 18.54 4.57
C SER A 75 27.71 18.77 5.69
N ILE A 76 28.21 17.69 6.29
CA ILE A 76 29.25 17.78 7.32
C ILE A 76 30.56 18.28 6.72
N GLN A 77 31.16 19.28 7.35
CA GLN A 77 32.51 19.74 7.06
C GLN A 77 33.52 19.03 7.97
N PRO A 78 34.76 18.78 7.50
CA PRO A 78 35.80 18.17 8.34
C PRO A 78 36.10 19.00 9.60
N GLY A 79 36.11 18.35 10.76
CA GLY A 79 36.49 18.91 12.06
C GLY A 79 38.01 19.11 12.16
N VAL A 80 38.52 20.19 11.57
CA VAL A 80 39.97 20.48 11.56
C VAL A 80 40.28 21.55 12.59
N HIS A 81 41.23 21.26 13.48
CA HIS A 81 41.77 22.25 14.40
C HIS A 81 42.58 23.32 13.65
N ILE A 82 42.19 24.58 13.83
CA ILE A 82 42.97 25.74 13.40
C ILE A 82 43.53 26.47 14.62
N GLN A 83 44.51 27.35 14.39
CA GLN A 83 45.13 28.15 15.46
C GLN A 83 44.83 29.63 15.24
N PRO A 84 44.55 30.41 16.31
CA PRO A 84 44.42 31.85 16.18
C PRO A 84 45.67 32.48 15.55
N PRO A 85 45.53 33.52 14.71
CA PRO A 85 44.29 34.24 14.39
C PRO A 85 43.54 33.70 13.16
N ALA A 86 43.81 32.47 12.71
CA ALA A 86 43.13 31.92 11.54
C ALA A 86 41.62 31.82 11.76
N LEU A 87 40.84 32.16 10.74
CA LEU A 87 39.38 32.11 10.77
C LEU A 87 38.87 30.85 10.07
N GLY A 88 37.77 30.31 10.58
CA GLY A 88 37.10 29.16 9.98
C GLY A 88 36.33 29.53 8.71
N SER A 89 36.26 28.61 7.76
CA SER A 89 35.39 28.71 6.59
C SER A 89 34.26 27.69 6.68
N TYR A 90 33.02 28.18 6.71
CA TYR A 90 31.84 27.39 6.98
C TYR A 90 30.88 27.34 5.79
N SER A 91 30.19 26.22 5.62
CA SER A 91 29.18 26.01 4.57
C SER A 91 27.78 26.50 4.98
N SER A 92 27.57 26.85 6.25
CA SER A 92 26.32 27.34 6.81
C SER A 92 26.54 28.44 7.85
N ASP A 93 25.50 29.25 8.06
CA ASP A 93 25.44 30.27 9.11
C ASP A 93 24.08 30.14 9.85
N PRO A 94 24.05 29.68 11.12
CA PRO A 94 25.20 29.32 11.94
C PRO A 94 25.93 28.05 11.44
N PRO A 95 27.24 27.90 11.72
CA PRO A 95 27.96 26.69 11.38
C PRO A 95 27.47 25.49 12.18
N THR A 96 27.30 24.36 11.49
CA THR A 96 26.89 23.09 12.10
C THR A 96 28.05 22.09 12.26
N SER A 97 29.21 22.37 11.64
CA SER A 97 30.45 21.58 11.68
C SER A 97 31.60 22.40 11.07
N GLY A 98 32.83 21.90 11.11
CA GLY A 98 33.96 22.47 10.37
C GLY A 98 35.15 22.88 11.24
N GLN A 99 35.91 23.87 10.74
CA GLN A 99 37.14 24.33 11.40
C GLN A 99 36.85 25.00 12.73
N HIS A 100 37.67 24.70 13.74
CA HIS A 100 37.48 25.24 15.08
C HIS A 100 38.79 25.25 15.89
N TYR A 101 38.79 25.95 17.02
CA TYR A 101 39.91 26.02 17.95
C TYR A 101 39.88 24.85 18.94
N SER A 102 41.06 24.35 19.28
CA SER A 102 41.29 23.43 20.41
C SER A 102 42.41 24.02 21.26
N ILE A 103 42.03 24.86 22.22
CA ILE A 103 42.94 25.66 23.04
C ILE A 103 42.63 25.37 24.51
N ALA A 104 43.60 24.81 25.23
CA ALA A 104 43.44 24.44 26.63
C ALA A 104 42.94 25.64 27.48
N GLY A 105 41.80 25.46 28.13
CA GLY A 105 41.17 26.48 28.97
C GLY A 105 40.43 27.61 28.22
N GLN A 106 40.32 27.55 26.89
CA GLN A 106 39.63 28.57 26.09
C GLN A 106 38.64 28.00 25.07
N ALA A 107 38.94 26.85 24.44
CA ALA A 107 38.08 26.19 23.46
C ALA A 107 38.24 24.66 23.60
N PRO A 108 37.16 23.86 23.72
CA PRO A 108 35.75 24.26 23.72
C PRO A 108 35.39 25.20 24.87
N ILE A 109 34.43 26.10 24.63
CA ILE A 109 33.93 27.04 25.65
C ILE A 109 32.91 26.36 26.57
N ALA A 110 32.59 27.01 27.69
CA ALA A 110 31.54 26.55 28.59
C ALA A 110 30.20 26.38 27.85
N TRP A 111 29.49 25.28 28.13
CA TRP A 111 28.18 25.02 27.56
C TRP A 111 27.12 25.93 28.21
N GLY A 112 26.04 26.22 27.49
CA GLY A 112 24.94 27.03 27.96
C GLY A 112 24.81 28.36 27.21
N MET A 113 24.13 29.32 27.82
CA MET A 113 23.92 30.63 27.19
C MET A 113 25.06 31.59 27.56
N HIS A 114 25.51 32.36 26.57
CA HIS A 114 26.46 33.45 26.75
C HIS A 114 25.78 34.79 26.45
N THR A 115 26.17 35.83 27.19
CA THR A 115 25.67 37.20 26.96
C THR A 115 26.44 37.92 25.86
N ASP A 116 27.67 37.50 25.63
CA ASP A 116 28.56 38.07 24.62
C ASP A 116 28.47 37.28 23.32
N ALA A 117 28.64 37.97 22.19
CA ALA A 117 28.75 37.32 20.89
C ALA A 117 30.10 36.59 20.79
N ILE A 118 30.06 35.26 20.77
CA ILE A 118 31.26 34.43 20.66
C ILE A 118 31.43 33.97 19.22
N ARG A 119 32.67 34.05 18.72
CA ARG A 119 32.97 33.65 17.34
C ARG A 119 32.84 32.12 17.16
N PRO A 120 32.43 31.66 15.98
CA PRO A 120 32.29 30.24 15.65
C PRO A 120 33.48 29.36 16.02
N GLU A 121 34.70 29.84 15.83
CA GLU A 121 35.90 29.04 16.07
C GLU A 121 36.01 28.55 17.53
N TYR A 122 35.38 29.25 18.48
CA TYR A 122 35.38 28.88 19.89
C TYR A 122 34.28 27.87 20.28
N TRP A 123 33.14 27.87 19.60
CA TRP A 123 31.97 27.06 19.98
C TRP A 123 31.69 25.89 19.04
N VAL A 124 32.22 25.86 17.81
CA VAL A 124 32.03 24.73 16.88
C VAL A 124 32.61 23.43 17.44
N HIS A 125 33.68 23.48 18.24
CA HIS A 125 34.20 22.30 18.95
C HIS A 125 33.15 21.69 19.90
N ASN A 126 32.28 22.52 20.50
CA ASN A 126 31.23 22.03 21.39
C ASN A 126 30.26 21.12 20.65
N LEU A 127 29.94 21.45 19.39
CA LEU A 127 29.02 20.64 18.57
C LEU A 127 29.54 19.23 18.33
N GLU A 128 30.87 19.04 18.24
CA GLU A 128 31.49 17.72 18.06
C GLU A 128 31.33 16.82 19.29
N HIS A 129 31.14 17.42 20.46
CA HIS A 129 30.86 16.72 21.73
C HIS A 129 29.37 16.76 22.12
N GLY A 130 28.49 17.26 21.25
CA GLY A 130 27.06 17.40 21.51
C GLY A 130 26.69 18.52 22.49
N GLY A 131 27.62 19.43 22.75
CA GLY A 131 27.42 20.62 23.58
C GLY A 131 26.78 21.78 22.82
N ILE A 132 25.99 22.57 23.53
CA ILE A 132 25.42 23.84 23.04
C ILE A 132 26.09 24.96 23.81
N ALA A 133 26.57 25.98 23.09
CA ALA A 133 27.12 27.21 23.65
C ALA A 133 26.78 28.39 22.73
#